data_AF-A0AAD6FS15-F1
#
_entry.id   AF-A0AAD6FS15-F1
#
_cell.length_a   1.000
_cell.length_b   1.000
_cell.length_c   1.000
_cell.angle_alpha   90.00
_cell.angle_beta   90.00
_cell.angle_gamma   90.00
#
_symmetry.space_group_name_H-M   'P 1'
#
loop_
_entity.id
_entity.type
_entity.pdbx_description
1 polymer ?
#
loop_
_entity_poly.entity_id
_entity_poly.type
_entity_poly.pdbx_seq_one_letter_code
_entity_poly.pdbx_strand_id
1 'polypeptide(L)' 'MNLRDAETGKVLWQGTEDLSVPGVEHEARVPKKILKCKAVSRELNFSSSEKLEKFRLEQKVFFKGQCLEAGT' A
#
# COMPACT_ATOMS: atom_id res chain seq x y z
N MET A 1 7.87 -2.40 2.00
CA MET A 1 7.03 -1.71 0.99
C MET A 1 7.58 -0.31 0.72
N ASN A 2 7.50 0.19 -0.52
CA ASN A 2 7.79 1.59 -0.84
C ASN A 2 6.66 2.25 -1.66
N LEU A 3 6.51 3.56 -1.49
CA LEU A 3 5.58 4.41 -2.24
C LEU A 3 6.37 5.54 -2.91
N ARG A 4 6.16 5.71 -4.21
CA ARG A 4 6.83 6.71 -5.04
C ARG A 4 5.79 7.54 -5.79
N ASP A 5 6.13 8.80 -6.01
CA ASP A 5 5.43 9.59 -7.02
C ASP A 5 5.61 8.92 -8.38
N ALA A 6 4.52 8.57 -9.07
CA ALA A 6 4.59 7.78 -10.30
C ALA A 6 5.16 8.56 -11.50
N GLU A 7 5.09 9.90 -11.49
CA GLU A 7 5.60 10.73 -12.57
C GLU A 7 7.10 10.99 -12.44
N THR A 8 7.58 11.13 -11.20
CA THR A 8 8.97 11.53 -10.92
C THR A 8 9.86 10.41 -10.37
N GLY A 9 9.27 9.31 -9.90
CA GLY A 9 9.99 8.22 -9.23
C GLY A 9 10.50 8.55 -7.82
N LYS A 10 10.22 9.76 -7.33
CA LYS A 10 10.64 10.23 -5.99
C LYS A 10 10.03 9.38 -4.90
N VAL A 11 10.86 8.87 -3.99
CA VAL A 11 10.38 8.14 -2.80
C VAL A 11 9.61 9.10 -1.88
N LEU A 12 8.37 8.71 -1.57
CA LEU A 12 7.48 9.42 -0.65
C LEU A 12 7.47 8.76 0.71
N TRP A 13 7.48 7.42 0.75
CA TRP A 13 7.45 6.64 1.97
C TRP A 13 8.09 5.27 1.77
N GLN A 14 8.70 4.74 2.82
CA GLN A 14 9.26 3.39 2.85
C GLN A 14 9.06 2.81 4.25
N GLY A 15 8.66 1.54 4.31
CA GLY A 15 8.50 0.79 5.55
C GLY A 15 8.96 -0.65 5.40
N THR A 16 9.47 -1.21 6.49
CA THR A 16 10.01 -2.57 6.61
C THR A 16 9.13 -3.51 7.43
N GLU A 17 8.13 -2.97 8.12
CA GLU A 17 7.16 -3.75 8.90
C GLU A 17 6.35 -4.70 8.02
N ASP A 18 6.01 -5.87 8.57
CA ASP A 18 5.12 -6.83 7.92
C ASP A 18 3.65 -6.42 8.13
N LEU A 19 3.13 -5.67 7.17
CA LEU A 19 1.74 -5.21 7.14
C LEU A 19 0.74 -6.31 6.73
N SER A 20 1.18 -7.54 6.50
CA SER A 20 0.30 -8.67 6.16
C SER A 20 -0.26 -9.39 7.37
N VAL A 21 0.27 -9.13 8.58
CA VAL A 21 -0.18 -9.75 9.83
C VAL A 21 -1.64 -9.34 10.14
N PRO A 22 -2.58 -10.29 10.20
CA PRO A 22 -3.99 -10.00 10.46
C PRO A 22 -4.28 -9.80 11.96
N GLY A 23 -5.46 -9.25 12.28
CA GLY A 23 -5.96 -9.12 13.66
C GLY A 23 -5.37 -7.95 14.45
N VAL A 24 -4.50 -7.15 13.84
CA VAL A 24 -3.92 -5.92 14.42
C VAL A 24 -4.15 -4.73 13.49
N GLU A 25 -4.27 -3.54 14.07
CA GLU A 25 -4.30 -2.30 13.31
C GLU A 25 -2.87 -1.78 13.13
N HIS A 26 -2.41 -1.73 11.88
CA HIS A 26 -1.09 -1.22 11.54
C HIS A 26 -1.13 0.29 11.27
N GLU A 27 -0.09 1.02 11.69
CA GLU A 27 0.05 2.46 11.43
C GLU A 27 1.11 2.75 10.37
N ALA A 28 0.80 3.64 9.42
CA ALA A 28 1.76 4.16 8.45
C ALA A 28 1.73 5.70 8.41
N ARG A 29 2.86 6.35 8.71
CA ARG A 29 3.00 7.81 8.67
C ARG A 29 3.50 8.27 7.30
N VAL A 30 2.57 8.53 6.38
CA VAL A 30 2.88 9.02 5.03
C VAL A 30 2.90 10.55 4.96
N PRO A 31 3.76 11.18 4.14
CA PRO A 31 3.81 12.64 4.05
C PRO A 31 2.60 13.16 3.27
N LYS A 32 1.96 14.23 3.76
CA LYS A 32 0.75 14.85 3.16
C LYS A 32 0.87 15.17 1.66
N LYS A 33 2.10 15.41 1.16
CA LYS A 33 2.38 15.67 -0.25
C LYS A 33 1.99 14.51 -1.18
N ILE A 34 1.84 13.28 -0.67
CA ILE A 34 1.35 12.13 -1.46
C ILE A 34 -0.05 12.39 -2.05
N LEU A 35 -0.89 13.17 -1.37
CA LEU A 35 -2.23 13.56 -1.85
C LEU A 35 -2.20 14.54 -3.02
N LYS A 36 -1.02 15.02 -3.42
CA LYS A 36 -0.82 15.89 -4.59
C LYS A 36 -0.33 15.13 -5.81
N CYS A 37 0.10 13.87 -5.65
CA CYS A 37 0.51 13.04 -6.77
C CYS A 37 -0.73 12.66 -7.60
N LYS A 38 -0.62 12.78 -8.93
CA LYS A 38 -1.66 12.28 -9.84
C LYS A 38 -1.82 10.76 -9.74
N ALA A 39 -0.71 10.06 -9.56
CA ALA A 39 -0.65 8.62 -9.30
C ALA A 39 0.53 8.29 -8.39
N VAL A 40 0.39 7.20 -7.62
CA VAL A 40 1.43 6.67 -6.73
C VAL A 40 1.84 5.29 -7.24
N SER A 41 3.13 5.11 -7.48
CA SER A 41 3.70 3.78 -7.74
C SER A 41 4.01 3.10 -6.41
N ARG A 42 3.59 1.85 -6.25
CA ARG A 42 3.80 1.05 -5.05
C ARG A 42 4.60 -0.20 -5.39
N GLU A 43 5.61 -0.47 -4.58
CA GLU A 43 6.40 -1.69 -4.66
C GLU A 43 6.27 -2.49 -3.36
N LEU A 44 5.96 -3.77 -3.52
CA LEU A 44 5.85 -4.76 -2.45
C LEU A 44 6.92 -5.82 -2.70
N ASN A 45 7.73 -6.09 -1.67
CA ASN A 45 8.58 -7.25 -1.64
C ASN A 45 8.02 -8.18 -0.57
N PHE A 46 7.73 -9.43 -0.95
CA PHE A 46 7.16 -10.44 -0.08
C PHE A 46 7.81 -11.80 -0.38
N SER A 47 7.70 -12.72 0.56
CA SER A 47 8.16 -14.11 0.41
C SER A 47 7.00 -15.06 0.73
N SER A 48 7.01 -16.24 0.13
CA SER A 48 6.06 -17.31 0.41
C SER A 48 6.79 -18.64 0.42
N SER A 49 6.62 -19.45 1.48
CA SER A 49 7.08 -20.84 1.49
C SER A 49 6.26 -21.71 0.55
N GLU A 50 4.98 -21.36 0.40
CA GLU A 50 4.00 -22.11 -0.37
C GLU A 50 3.92 -21.61 -1.81
N LYS A 51 3.65 -22.54 -2.74
CA LYS A 51 3.33 -22.19 -4.12
C LYS A 51 1.95 -21.51 -4.17
N LEU A 52 1.88 -20.37 -4.85
CA LEU A 52 0.65 -19.62 -5.08
C LEU A 52 0.34 -19.59 -6.57
N GLU A 53 -0.87 -19.96 -6.97
CA GLU A 53 -1.27 -19.97 -8.39
C GLU A 53 -1.74 -18.59 -8.86
N LYS A 54 -2.68 -17.98 -8.13
CA LYS A 54 -3.33 -16.70 -8.49
C LYS A 54 -3.35 -15.73 -7.31
N PHE A 55 -2.17 -15.48 -6.75
CA PHE A 55 -2.03 -14.50 -5.67
C PHE A 55 -2.47 -13.12 -6.17
N ARG A 56 -3.41 -12.51 -5.46
CA ARG A 56 -3.97 -11.19 -5.78
C ARG A 56 -4.35 -10.46 -4.49
N LEU A 57 -4.47 -9.15 -4.56
CA LEU A 57 -4.89 -8.31 -3.45
C LEU A 57 -6.13 -7.52 -3.85
N GLU A 58 -7.18 -7.59 -3.04
CA GLU A 58 -8.28 -6.64 -3.09
C GLU A 58 -8.08 -5.62 -1.97
N GLN A 59 -8.24 -4.34 -2.26
CA GLN A 59 -8.00 -3.27 -1.30
C GLN A 59 -9.13 -2.26 -1.29
N LYS A 60 -9.45 -1.75 -0.11
CA LYS A 60 -10.46 -0.71 0.09
C LYS A 60 -9.89 0.43 0.89
N VAL A 61 -10.22 1.66 0.49
CA VAL A 61 -9.86 2.88 1.22
C VAL A 61 -11.10 3.39 1.96
N PHE A 62 -11.01 3.47 3.28
CA PHE A 62 -12.10 3.95 4.12
C PHE A 62 -11.78 5.31 4.73
N PHE A 63 -12.77 6.20 4.75
CA PHE A 63 -12.76 7.42 5.53
C PHE A 63 -13.99 7.44 6.43
N LYS A 64 -13.77 7.47 7.75
CA LYS A 64 -14.86 7.45 8.76
C LYS A 64 -15.89 6.33 8.52
N GLY A 65 -15.42 5.13 8.16
CA GLY A 65 -16.26 3.96 7.91
C GLY A 65 -16.92 3.92 6.52
N GLN A 66 -16.81 4.96 5.70
CA GLN A 66 -17.31 4.96 4.33
C GLN A 66 -16.22 4.55 3.34
N CYS A 67 -16.54 3.62 2.44
CA CYS A 67 -15.63 3.17 1.39
C CYS A 67 -15.56 4.23 0.28
N LEU A 68 -14.40 4.83 0.08
CA LEU A 68 -14.16 5.83 -0.97
C LEU A 68 -13.62 5.21 -2.26
N GLU A 69 -12.87 4.12 -2.14
CA GLU A 69 -12.22 3.45 -3.25
C GLU A 69 -12.19 1.94 -3.01
N ALA A 70 -12.37 1.17 -4.08
CA ALA A 70 -12.19 -0.28 -4.09
C ALA A 70 -11.35 -0.64 -5.32
N GLY A 71 -10.17 -1.23 -5.09
CA GLY A 71 -9.27 -1.71 -6.12
C GLY A 71 -9.19 -3.24 -6.11
N THR A 72 -9.07 -3.82 -7.30
CA THR A 72 -8.87 -5.26 -7.55
C THR A 72 -7.51 -5.54 -8.15
#